data_AF-A0A4Y8N191-F1
#
_entry.id   AF-A0A4Y8N191-F1
#
_cell.length_a   1.000
_cell.length_b   1.000
_cell.length_c   1.000
_cell.angle_alpha   90.00
_cell.angle_beta   90.00
_cell.angle_gamma   90.00
#
_symmetry.space_group_name_H-M   'P 1'
#
loop_
_entity.id
_entity.type
_entity.pdbx_description
1 polymer ?
#
loop_
_entity_poly.entity_id
_entity_poly.type
_entity_poly.pdbx_seq_one_letter_code
_entity_poly.pdbx_strand_id
1 'polypeptide(L)' 'MRARKTLTVETPKLIPLEAWAKIVFGDYAPHRNTLYNWRRGGWIVPAPIRIGNRYFVEPNAVYADEHGDMARRLG' A
#
# COMPACT_ATOMS: atom_id res chain seq x y z
N MET A 1 -17.47 36.01 6.21
CA MET A 1 -16.49 35.09 5.60
C MET A 1 -16.83 33.65 5.99
N ARG A 2 -17.26 32.81 5.05
CA ARG A 2 -17.69 31.43 5.34
C ARG A 2 -16.46 30.53 5.28
N ALA A 3 -16.06 29.96 6.42
CA ALA A 3 -14.99 28.98 6.47
C ALA A 3 -15.37 27.78 5.59
N ARG A 4 -14.53 27.44 4.60
CA ARG A 4 -14.66 26.16 3.88
C ARG A 4 -14.31 25.06 4.87
N LYS A 5 -15.32 24.37 5.40
CA LYS A 5 -15.13 23.07 6.03
C LYS A 5 -14.69 22.12 4.91
N THR A 6 -13.40 21.88 4.78
CA THR A 6 -12.92 20.76 3.96
C THR A 6 -13.43 19.49 4.61
N LEU A 7 -14.38 18.83 3.95
CA LEU A 7 -14.77 17.46 4.27
C LEU A 7 -13.57 16.60 3.90
N THR A 8 -12.68 16.34 4.86
CA THR A 8 -11.67 15.30 4.70
C THR A 8 -12.44 14.00 4.65
N VAL A 9 -12.60 13.44 3.44
CA VAL A 9 -13.02 12.05 3.30
C VAL A 9 -12.02 11.25 4.12
N GLU A 10 -12.47 10.64 5.22
CA GLU A 10 -11.61 9.84 6.08
C GLU A 10 -11.13 8.65 5.26
N THR A 11 -9.97 8.78 4.64
CA THR A 11 -9.33 7.68 3.94
C THR A 11 -9.09 6.57 4.96
N PRO A 12 -9.46 5.33 4.64
CA PRO A 12 -9.28 4.22 5.57
C PRO A 12 -7.80 4.16 5.96
N LYS A 13 -7.52 4.17 7.26
CA LYS A 13 -6.15 4.18 7.79
C LYS A 13 -5.34 2.97 7.29
N LEU A 14 -6.02 1.86 7.00
CA LEU A 14 -5.44 0.62 6.52
C LEU A 14 -6.38 -0.06 5.52
N ILE A 15 -5.81 -0.64 4.48
CA ILE A 15 -6.51 -1.44 3.45
C ILE A 15 -5.88 -2.83 3.32
N PRO A 16 -6.62 -3.84 2.84
CA PRO A 16 -6.05 -5.17 2.58
C PRO A 16 -4.87 -5.09 1.59
N LEU A 17 -3.84 -5.90 1.82
CA LEU A 17 -2.63 -5.93 0.97
C LEU A 17 -2.96 -6.19 -0.51
N GLU A 18 -3.91 -7.06 -0.79
CA GLU A 18 -4.36 -7.35 -2.16
C GLU A 18 -5.12 -6.16 -2.79
N ALA A 19 -5.82 -5.36 -1.99
CA ALA A 19 -6.49 -4.14 -2.47
C ALA A 19 -5.48 -3.03 -2.76
N TRP A 20 -4.47 -2.87 -1.91
CA TRP A 20 -3.35 -1.97 -2.18
C TRP A 20 -2.62 -2.32 -3.47
N ALA A 21 -2.35 -3.61 -3.72
CA ALA A 21 -1.71 -4.02 -4.96
C ALA A 21 -2.51 -3.63 -6.20
N LYS A 22 -3.85 -3.68 -6.14
CA LYS A 22 -4.71 -3.20 -7.24
C LYS A 22 -4.66 -1.68 -7.41
N ILE A 23 -4.52 -0.93 -6.32
CA ILE A 23 -4.36 0.53 -6.38
C ILE A 23 -3.02 0.90 -7.04
N VAL A 24 -1.95 0.19 -6.70
CA VAL A 24 -0.60 0.50 -7.18
C VAL A 24 -0.34 -0.01 -8.60
N PHE A 25 -0.80 -1.22 -8.94
CA PHE A 25 -0.45 -1.91 -10.19
C PHE A 25 -1.64 -2.10 -11.15
N GLY A 26 -2.86 -1.72 -10.75
CA GLY A 26 -4.07 -1.88 -11.56
C GLY A 26 -4.38 -3.33 -11.89
N ASP A 27 -4.78 -3.57 -13.14
CA ASP A 27 -5.13 -4.91 -13.66
C ASP A 27 -3.94 -5.87 -13.72
N TYR A 28 -2.72 -5.34 -13.64
CA TYR A 28 -1.48 -6.12 -13.62
C TYR A 28 -0.98 -6.41 -12.20
N ALA A 29 -1.86 -6.30 -11.20
CA ALA A 29 -1.53 -6.60 -9.82
C ALA A 29 -0.92 -8.01 -9.67
N PRO A 30 0.24 -8.12 -9.00
CA PRO A 30 0.87 -9.41 -8.74
C PRO A 30 -0.03 -10.36 -7.95
N HIS A 31 0.19 -11.66 -8.14
CA HIS A 31 -0.52 -12.69 -7.40
C HIS A 31 -0.25 -12.58 -5.89
N ARG A 32 -1.22 -12.99 -5.07
CA ARG A 32 -1.17 -12.92 -3.60
C ARG A 32 0.09 -13.51 -2.98
N ASN A 33 0.59 -14.63 -3.52
CA ASN A 33 1.82 -15.27 -3.02
C ASN A 33 3.05 -14.36 -3.18
N THR A 34 3.14 -13.62 -4.29
CA THR A 34 4.20 -12.64 -4.52
C THR A 34 4.15 -11.52 -3.49
N LEU A 35 2.97 -10.99 -3.21
CA LEU A 35 2.77 -9.96 -2.17
C LEU A 35 3.21 -10.46 -0.78
N TYR A 36 3.00 -11.74 -0.49
CA TYR A 36 3.38 -12.33 0.80
C TYR A 36 4.89 -12.52 0.92
N ASN A 37 5.58 -12.80 -0.19
CA ASN A 37 7.03 -12.81 -0.26
C ASN A 37 7.59 -11.38 -0.07
N TRP A 38 6.99 -10.40 -0.73
CA TRP A 38 7.37 -8.99 -0.61
C TRP A 38 7.25 -8.44 0.81
N ARG A 39 6.17 -8.80 1.53
CA ARG A 39 6.06 -8.49 2.95
C ARG A 39 7.28 -9.00 3.74
N ARG A 40 7.71 -10.25 3.49
CA ARG A 40 8.83 -10.86 4.21
C ARG A 40 10.16 -10.21 3.86
N GLY A 41 10.34 -9.81 2.61
CA GLY A 41 11.58 -9.20 2.13
C GLY A 41 11.68 -7.68 2.33
N GLY A 42 10.69 -7.02 2.93
CA GLY A 42 10.74 -5.57 3.18
C GLY A 42 10.44 -4.69 1.96
N TRP A 43 9.80 -5.23 0.93
CA TRP A 43 9.54 -4.54 -0.34
C TRP A 43 8.32 -3.61 -0.31
N ILE A 44 7.68 -3.43 0.83
CA ILE A 44 6.49 -2.60 1.00
C ILE A 44 6.74 -1.71 2.21
N VAL A 45 6.68 -0.40 2.01
CA VAL A 45 7.03 0.60 3.01
C VAL A 45 5.88 1.62 3.16
N PRO A 46 5.30 1.78 4.35
CA PRO A 46 5.57 1.05 5.59
C PRO A 46 5.23 -0.45 5.52
N ALA A 47 5.85 -1.24 6.39
CA ALA A 47 5.71 -2.69 6.39
C ALA A 47 4.25 -3.13 6.65
N PRO A 48 3.73 -4.15 5.94
CA PRO A 48 2.37 -4.64 6.15
C PRO A 48 2.13 -5.18 7.56
N ILE A 49 1.01 -4.77 8.16
CA ILE A 49 0.57 -5.17 9.49
C ILE A 49 -0.31 -6.43 9.39
N ARG A 50 -0.04 -7.44 10.23
CA ARG A 50 -0.89 -8.63 10.30
C ARG A 50 -2.10 -8.35 11.19
N ILE A 51 -3.30 -8.58 10.66
CA ILE A 51 -4.55 -8.52 11.43
C ILE A 51 -5.33 -9.82 11.16
N GLY A 52 -5.39 -10.70 12.17
CA GLY A 52 -5.90 -12.06 12.03
C GLY A 52 -5.10 -12.86 11.00
N ASN A 53 -5.78 -13.35 9.95
CA ASN A 53 -5.17 -14.12 8.86
C ASN A 53 -4.90 -13.30 7.59
N ARG A 54 -4.98 -11.96 7.66
CA ARG A 54 -4.74 -11.06 6.54
C ARG A 54 -3.67 -10.03 6.87
N TYR A 55 -3.16 -9.40 5.82
CA TYR A 55 -2.23 -8.29 5.92
C TYR A 55 -2.89 -7.01 5.43
N PHE A 56 -2.57 -5.94 6.12
CA PHE A 56 -3.07 -4.61 5.85
C PHE A 56 -1.91 -3.64 5.70
N VAL A 57 -2.10 -2.65 4.86
CA VAL A 57 -1.11 -1.62 4.54
C VAL A 57 -1.80 -0.27 4.51
N GLU A 58 -1.01 0.78 4.71
CA GLU A 58 -1.50 2.12 4.47
C GLU A 58 -1.77 2.31 2.96
N PRO A 59 -2.84 3.01 2.56
CA PRO A 59 -3.15 3.21 1.14
C PRO A 59 -2.03 3.89 0.34
N ASN A 60 -1.22 4.71 1.02
CA ASN A 60 -0.06 5.44 0.51
C ASN A 60 1.27 4.68 0.69
N ALA A 61 1.24 3.42 1.11
CA ALA A 61 2.45 2.60 1.14
C ALA A 61 3.03 2.45 -0.27
N VAL A 62 4.35 2.38 -0.36
CA VAL A 62 5.09 2.28 -1.63
C VAL A 62 5.74 0.91 -1.75
N TYR A 63 5.87 0.43 -2.99
CA TYR A 63 6.73 -0.70 -3.32
C TYR A 63 8.19 -0.24 -3.36
N ALA A 64 9.08 -0.90 -2.63
CA ALA A 64 10.51 -0.63 -2.57
C ALA A 64 11.27 -1.82 -3.17
N ASP A 65 12.27 -1.57 -4.01
CA ASP A 65 13.15 -2.63 -4.50
C ASP A 65 14.28 -2.97 -3.51
N GLU A 66 14.97 -4.08 -3.77
CA GLU A 66 15.95 -4.79 -2.92
C GLU A 66 17.10 -3.91 -2.37
N HIS A 67 17.23 -2.66 -2.82
CA HIS A 67 18.25 -1.70 -2.38
C HIS A 67 17.71 -0.37 -1.83
N GLY A 68 16.40 -0.20 -1.65
CA GLY A 68 15.84 1.03 -1.07
C GLY A 68 16.07 2.29 -1.91
N ASP A 69 16.61 2.16 -3.13
CA ASP A 69 17.01 3.26 -4.00
C ASP A 69 16.02 3.53 -5.14
N MET A 70 15.20 2.56 -5.56
CA MET A 70 14.16 2.82 -6.57
C MET A 70 12.80 3.09 -5.92
N ALA A 71 12.68 4.24 -5.27
CA ALA A 71 11.47 5.03 -5.41
C ALA A 71 11.34 5.51 -6.87
N ARG A 72 11.16 4.59 -7.83
CA ARG A 72 10.62 5.01 -9.13
C ARG A 72 9.23 5.53 -8.84
N ARG A 73 9.13 6.85 -8.84
CA ARG A 73 7.94 7.60 -9.20
C ARG A 73 7.26 6.88 -10.35
N LEU A 74 6.31 6.02 -10.04
CA LEU A 74 5.24 5.71 -10.97
C LEU A 74 4.49 7.04 -11.05
N GLY A 75 4.77 7.77 -12.13
CA GLY A 75 4.31 9.13 -12.37
C GLY A 75 2.79 9.23 -12.40
#